data_AF-A0A6I2QZI3-F1
#
_entry.id   AF-A0A6I2QZI3-F1
#
_cell.length_a   1.000
_cell.length_b   1.000
_cell.length_c   1.000
_cell.angle_alpha   90.00
_cell.angle_beta   90.00
_cell.angle_gamma   90.00
#
_symmetry.space_group_name_H-M   'P 1'
#
loop_
_entity.id
_entity.type
_entity.pdbx_description
1 polymer ?
#
loop_
_entity_poly.entity_id
_entity_poly.type
_entity_poly.pdbx_seq_one_letter_code
_entity_poly.pdbx_strand_id
1 'polypeptide(L)'
;MEPRTITQAEAADLLASSYETGRYEPLGLFLVGEAGGTWTGIDNSTGNAWTEEFGTQAECLKWLKGENAVFTLDEAVSRIYELSAEAHMNMARNLKERRTWCEKNLKNYQTIKWAFEKVLDIRYAERLEVYRYYYGEGAAMRHSPHLREAAHTTITP
;
A
#
# COMPACT_ATOMS: atom_id res chain seq x y z
N MET A 1 6.86 11.43 -12.86
CA MET A 1 7.87 11.52 -13.95
C MET A 1 7.87 10.16 -14.66
N GLU A 2 8.10 10.11 -15.96
CA GLU A 2 8.19 8.84 -16.68
C GLU A 2 9.64 8.33 -16.69
N PRO A 3 9.90 7.04 -16.36
CA PRO A 3 11.23 6.45 -16.46
C PRO A 3 11.77 6.46 -17.89
N ARG A 4 13.03 6.88 -18.07
CA ARG A 4 13.72 6.85 -19.37
C ARG A 4 14.94 5.93 -19.35
N THR A 5 15.13 5.17 -20.44
CA THR A 5 16.34 4.36 -20.59
C THR A 5 17.52 5.23 -21.01
N ILE A 6 18.66 5.02 -20.39
CA ILE A 6 19.92 5.72 -20.68
C ILE A 6 21.06 4.73 -20.88
N THR A 7 22.14 5.20 -21.50
CA THR A 7 23.40 4.48 -21.64
C THR A 7 24.21 4.48 -20.34
N GLN A 8 25.17 3.56 -20.20
CA GLN A 8 26.10 3.54 -19.07
C GLN A 8 26.94 4.83 -18.98
N ALA A 9 27.30 5.42 -20.12
CA ALA A 9 28.01 6.69 -20.17
C ALA A 9 27.14 7.83 -19.59
N GLU A 10 25.89 7.95 -20.03
CA GLU A 10 24.95 8.95 -19.49
C GLU A 10 24.67 8.74 -17.99
N ALA A 11 24.63 7.47 -17.53
CA ALA A 11 24.47 7.17 -16.12
C ALA A 11 25.68 7.61 -15.30
N ALA A 12 26.89 7.38 -15.81
CA ALA A 12 28.13 7.85 -15.18
C ALA A 12 28.19 9.39 -15.13
N ASP A 13 27.83 10.06 -16.21
CA ASP A 13 27.78 11.53 -16.26
C ASP A 13 26.78 12.09 -15.23
N LEU A 14 25.58 11.50 -15.15
CA LEU A 14 24.58 11.86 -14.13
C LEU A 14 25.15 11.68 -12.72
N LEU A 15 25.75 10.52 -12.41
CA LEU A 15 26.28 10.23 -11.08
C LEU A 15 27.55 11.04 -10.74
N ALA A 16 28.21 11.65 -11.72
CA ALA A 16 29.32 12.57 -11.51
C ALA A 16 28.87 14.03 -11.34
N SER A 17 27.65 14.37 -11.76
CA SER A 17 27.17 15.76 -11.86
C SER A 17 27.05 16.51 -10.53
N SER A 18 26.95 15.80 -9.40
CA SER A 18 26.76 16.42 -8.08
C SER A 18 28.02 17.12 -7.54
N TYR A 19 29.18 16.94 -8.19
CA TYR A 19 30.47 17.39 -7.67
C TYR A 19 30.55 18.92 -7.48
N GLU A 20 29.90 19.69 -8.35
CA GLU A 20 29.96 21.17 -8.30
C GLU A 20 28.81 21.80 -7.51
N THR A 21 27.63 21.17 -7.51
CA THR A 21 26.38 21.78 -7.02
C THR A 21 25.83 21.13 -5.76
N GLY A 22 26.34 19.94 -5.39
CA GLY A 22 25.76 19.11 -4.34
C GLY A 22 24.42 18.46 -4.72
N ARG A 23 23.99 18.55 -5.98
CA ARG A 23 22.77 17.93 -6.50
C ARG A 23 23.04 17.23 -7.82
N TYR A 24 22.47 16.05 -7.99
CA TYR A 24 22.58 15.33 -9.25
C TYR A 24 21.64 15.93 -10.30
N GLU A 25 22.14 16.11 -11.51
CA GLU A 25 21.39 16.58 -12.67
C GLU A 25 21.69 15.69 -13.89
N PRO A 26 20.73 15.49 -14.79
CA PRO A 26 19.37 16.04 -14.76
C PRO A 26 18.46 15.35 -13.74
N LEU A 27 17.46 16.08 -13.22
CA LEU A 27 16.35 15.46 -12.47
C LEU A 27 15.54 14.50 -13.35
N GLY A 28 15.15 13.37 -12.78
CA GLY A 28 14.34 12.38 -13.48
C GLY A 28 14.41 10.98 -12.91
N LEU A 29 13.77 10.05 -13.62
CA LEU A 29 13.82 8.61 -13.35
C LEU A 29 14.53 7.94 -14.53
N PHE A 30 15.58 7.19 -14.26
CA PHE A 30 16.43 6.61 -15.30
C PHE A 30 16.64 5.12 -15.04
N LEU A 31 16.84 4.36 -16.11
CA LEU A 31 17.23 2.96 -16.05
C LEU A 31 18.34 2.68 -17.05
N VAL A 32 19.30 1.86 -16.67
CA VAL A 32 20.44 1.47 -17.49
C VAL A 32 20.62 -0.05 -17.45
N GLY A 33 20.89 -0.63 -18.62
CA GLY A 33 21.22 -2.05 -18.74
C GLY A 33 22.73 -2.27 -18.55
N GLU A 34 23.10 -3.24 -17.72
CA GLU A 34 24.49 -3.55 -17.39
C GLU A 34 25.03 -4.70 -18.24
N ALA A 35 26.36 -4.73 -18.38
CA ALA A 35 27.06 -5.84 -19.00
C ALA A 35 26.96 -7.08 -18.10
N GLY A 36 26.01 -7.97 -18.40
CA GLY A 36 25.66 -9.11 -17.54
C GLY A 36 24.17 -9.39 -17.47
N GLY A 37 23.34 -8.50 -18.03
CA GLY A 37 21.89 -8.69 -18.12
C GLY A 37 21.11 -8.14 -16.91
N THR A 38 21.80 -7.58 -15.92
CA THR A 38 21.19 -6.82 -14.82
C THR A 38 20.83 -5.40 -15.26
N TRP A 39 20.02 -4.73 -14.45
CA TRP A 39 19.50 -3.40 -14.69
C TRP A 39 19.65 -2.52 -13.46
N THR A 40 20.16 -1.31 -13.61
CA THR A 40 20.25 -0.33 -12.54
C THR A 40 19.15 0.72 -12.70
N GLY A 41 18.34 0.93 -11.68
CA GLY A 41 17.39 2.04 -11.58
C GLY A 41 18.01 3.23 -10.88
N ILE A 42 17.75 4.44 -11.37
CA ILE A 42 18.23 5.70 -10.79
C ILE A 42 17.03 6.62 -10.57
N ASP A 43 16.62 6.80 -9.31
CA ASP A 43 15.66 7.82 -8.91
C ASP A 43 16.39 9.10 -8.52
N ASN A 44 16.45 10.02 -9.48
CA ASN A 44 16.92 11.38 -9.25
C ASN A 44 15.79 12.40 -9.36
N SER A 45 14.57 12.05 -8.93
CA SER A 45 13.43 12.98 -8.96
C SER A 45 13.59 14.17 -8.00
N THR A 46 14.43 14.02 -6.97
CA THR A 46 14.66 15.05 -5.93
C THR A 46 16.08 15.63 -5.92
N GLY A 47 16.97 15.20 -6.82
CA GLY A 47 18.37 15.66 -6.86
C GLY A 47 19.34 14.88 -5.96
N ASN A 48 18.92 13.72 -5.43
CA ASN A 48 19.70 12.86 -4.53
C ASN A 48 20.24 11.57 -5.21
N ALA A 49 19.80 11.28 -6.44
CA ALA A 49 20.16 10.10 -7.24
C ALA A 49 20.27 8.76 -6.46
N TRP A 50 19.13 8.27 -5.95
CA TRP A 50 19.05 6.93 -5.37
C TRP A 50 19.24 5.87 -6.45
N THR A 51 20.08 4.86 -6.19
CA THR A 51 20.37 3.78 -7.14
C THR A 51 20.03 2.41 -6.55
N GLU A 52 19.54 1.49 -7.38
CA GLU A 52 19.32 0.09 -7.01
C GLU A 52 19.47 -0.84 -8.23
N GLU A 53 19.99 -2.05 -8.01
CA GLU A 53 20.25 -3.07 -9.03
C GLU A 53 19.14 -4.14 -9.04
N PHE A 54 18.76 -4.58 -10.24
CA PHE A 54 17.69 -5.56 -10.46
C PHE A 54 18.11 -6.62 -11.48
N GLY A 55 17.58 -7.84 -11.32
CA GLY A 55 17.79 -8.92 -12.28
C GLY A 55 17.03 -8.73 -13.60
N THR A 56 15.99 -7.90 -13.61
CA THR A 56 15.17 -7.65 -14.81
C THR A 56 14.78 -6.17 -14.98
N GLN A 57 14.64 -5.74 -16.23
CA GLN A 57 14.14 -4.39 -16.57
C GLN A 57 12.76 -4.10 -15.95
N ALA A 58 11.89 -5.12 -15.91
CA ALA A 58 10.54 -4.98 -15.40
C ALA A 58 10.50 -4.70 -13.89
N GLU A 59 11.40 -5.32 -13.11
CA GLU A 59 11.52 -5.05 -11.66
C GLU A 59 12.07 -3.65 -11.40
N CYS A 60 13.08 -3.24 -12.16
CA CYS A 60 13.64 -1.89 -12.13
C CYS A 60 12.56 -0.83 -12.42
N LEU A 61 11.78 -1.01 -13.49
CA LEU A 61 10.67 -0.11 -13.83
C LEU A 61 9.61 -0.04 -12.73
N LYS A 62 9.27 -1.18 -12.10
CA LYS A 62 8.33 -1.18 -10.98
C LYS A 62 8.89 -0.40 -9.78
N TRP A 63 10.18 -0.54 -9.47
CA TRP A 63 10.79 0.24 -8.40
C TRP A 63 10.75 1.74 -8.70
N LEU A 64 11.18 2.16 -9.89
CA LEU A 64 11.19 3.58 -10.31
C LEU A 64 9.79 4.21 -10.29
N LYS A 65 8.75 3.43 -10.58
CA LYS A 65 7.35 3.90 -10.53
C LYS A 65 6.74 3.90 -9.14
N GLY A 66 7.50 3.51 -8.10
CA GLY A 66 6.96 3.27 -6.76
C GLY A 66 5.97 2.10 -6.72
N GLU A 67 5.94 1.28 -7.77
CA GLU A 67 5.07 0.12 -7.86
C GLU A 67 5.55 -1.05 -6.98
N ASN A 68 6.82 -1.03 -6.56
CA ASN A 68 7.35 -1.93 -5.53
C ASN A 68 7.34 -1.28 -4.13
N ALA A 69 6.79 -0.07 -3.97
CA ALA A 69 6.71 0.57 -2.67
C ALA A 69 5.81 -0.26 -1.73
N VAL A 70 6.46 -0.96 -0.82
CA VAL A 70 5.83 -1.54 0.37
C VAL A 70 5.52 -0.34 1.26
N PHE A 71 4.26 0.09 1.29
CA PHE A 71 3.82 1.07 2.28
C PHE A 71 3.90 0.48 3.68
N THR A 72 4.21 1.32 4.65
CA THR A 72 4.18 0.98 6.07
C THR A 72 2.75 0.70 6.52
N LEU A 73 2.61 0.08 7.70
CA LEU A 73 1.31 -0.17 8.30
C LEU A 73 0.53 1.14 8.55
N ASP A 74 1.21 2.22 8.94
CA ASP A 74 0.57 3.51 9.23
C ASP A 74 0.11 4.23 7.95
N GLU A 75 0.87 4.11 6.86
CA GLU A 75 0.44 4.59 5.53
C GLU A 75 -0.75 3.78 5.01
N ALA A 76 -0.77 2.46 5.23
CA ALA A 76 -1.92 1.62 4.89
C ALA A 76 -3.17 2.04 5.67
N VAL A 77 -3.03 2.25 6.98
CA VAL A 77 -4.13 2.68 7.86
C VAL A 77 -4.67 4.04 7.41
N SER A 78 -3.80 5.01 7.14
CA SER A 78 -4.19 6.33 6.63
C SER A 78 -5.00 6.22 5.34
N ARG A 79 -4.54 5.42 4.37
CA ARG A 79 -5.25 5.21 3.10
C ARG A 79 -6.61 4.52 3.28
N ILE A 80 -6.76 3.64 4.27
CA ILE A 80 -8.05 2.98 4.57
C ILE A 80 -9.07 4.00 5.09
N TYR A 81 -8.65 4.98 5.88
CA TYR A 81 -9.53 6.06 6.35
C TYR A 81 -10.03 6.97 5.22
N GLU A 82 -9.28 7.06 4.12
CA GLU A 82 -9.66 7.84 2.94
C GLU A 82 -10.60 7.08 1.97
N LEU A 83 -10.86 5.79 2.20
CA LEU A 83 -11.75 5.00 1.36
C LEU A 83 -13.22 5.41 1.52
N SER A 84 -13.97 5.38 0.43
CA SER A 84 -15.43 5.42 0.50
C SER A 84 -15.97 4.19 1.25
N ALA A 85 -17.16 4.31 1.85
CA ALA A 85 -17.80 3.19 2.54
C ALA A 85 -17.96 1.94 1.65
N GLU A 86 -18.27 2.15 0.36
CA GLU A 86 -18.37 1.07 -0.62
C GLU A 86 -17.03 0.40 -0.88
N ALA A 87 -15.96 1.19 -1.11
CA ALA A 87 -14.62 0.67 -1.32
C ALA A 87 -14.10 -0.10 -0.09
N HIS A 88 -14.38 0.43 1.10
CA HIS A 88 -14.05 -0.22 2.37
C HIS A 88 -14.75 -1.59 2.49
N MET A 89 -16.06 -1.66 2.24
CA MET A 89 -16.84 -2.90 2.32
C MET A 89 -16.42 -3.93 1.26
N ASN A 90 -16.15 -3.49 0.04
CA ASN A 90 -15.68 -4.36 -1.03
C ASN A 90 -14.29 -4.93 -0.71
N MET A 91 -13.38 -4.12 -0.17
CA MET A 91 -12.06 -4.59 0.24
C MET A 91 -12.16 -5.56 1.42
N ALA A 92 -12.96 -5.26 2.44
CA ALA A 92 -13.18 -6.16 3.57
C ALA A 92 -13.75 -7.51 3.13
N ARG A 93 -14.69 -7.53 2.18
CA ARG A 93 -15.23 -8.76 1.58
C ARG A 93 -14.14 -9.56 0.86
N ASN A 94 -13.33 -8.90 0.03
CA ASN A 94 -12.24 -9.57 -0.69
C ASN A 94 -11.21 -10.18 0.27
N LEU A 95 -10.78 -9.43 1.29
CA LEU A 95 -9.84 -9.91 2.30
C LEU A 95 -10.37 -11.14 3.07
N LYS A 96 -11.67 -11.17 3.35
CA LYS A 96 -12.33 -12.28 4.06
C LYS A 96 -12.56 -13.50 3.18
N GLU A 97 -13.03 -13.30 1.95
CA GLU A 97 -13.62 -14.36 1.14
C GLU A 97 -12.72 -14.79 -0.04
N ARG A 98 -11.75 -13.96 -0.43
CA ARG A 98 -10.96 -14.15 -1.66
C ARG A 98 -9.46 -14.09 -1.40
N ARG A 99 -8.97 -14.84 -0.41
CA ARG A 99 -7.55 -14.87 -0.01
C ARG A 99 -6.57 -15.02 -1.19
N THR A 100 -6.76 -16.02 -2.04
CA THR A 100 -5.85 -16.30 -3.17
C THR A 100 -5.87 -15.18 -4.22
N TRP A 101 -7.02 -14.55 -4.43
CA TRP A 101 -7.12 -13.37 -5.27
C TRP A 101 -6.40 -12.18 -4.64
N CYS A 102 -6.54 -11.97 -3.33
CA CYS A 102 -5.86 -10.90 -2.60
C CYS A 102 -4.34 -11.07 -2.62
N GLU A 103 -3.83 -12.28 -2.32
CA GLU A 103 -2.39 -12.57 -2.37
C GLU A 103 -1.80 -12.32 -3.78
N LYS A 104 -2.59 -12.56 -4.83
CA LYS A 104 -2.18 -12.34 -6.23
C LYS A 104 -2.28 -10.89 -6.70
N ASN A 105 -3.28 -10.14 -6.22
CA ASN A 105 -3.64 -8.83 -6.80
C ASN A 105 -3.41 -7.64 -5.85
N LEU A 106 -3.26 -7.87 -4.55
CA LEU A 106 -2.97 -6.83 -3.57
C LEU A 106 -1.47 -6.86 -3.25
N LYS A 107 -0.76 -5.82 -3.71
CA LYS A 107 0.62 -5.59 -3.28
C LYS A 107 0.63 -5.37 -1.77
N ASN A 108 1.61 -5.96 -1.08
CA ASN A 108 1.75 -5.83 0.37
C ASN A 108 0.50 -6.33 1.13
N TYR A 109 -0.11 -7.42 0.65
CA TYR A 109 -1.34 -8.03 1.18
C TYR A 109 -1.36 -8.15 2.70
N GLN A 110 -0.28 -8.62 3.32
CA GLN A 110 -0.23 -8.79 4.79
C GLN A 110 -0.35 -7.46 5.52
N THR A 111 0.31 -6.41 5.03
CA THR A 111 0.19 -5.06 5.61
C THR A 111 -1.21 -4.49 5.41
N ILE A 112 -1.84 -4.69 4.24
CA ILE A 112 -3.24 -4.29 4.02
C ILE A 112 -4.17 -5.04 4.96
N LYS A 113 -3.98 -6.35 5.09
CA LYS A 113 -4.79 -7.20 5.97
C LYS A 113 -4.64 -6.74 7.42
N TRP A 114 -3.42 -6.50 7.90
CA TRP A 114 -3.18 -5.98 9.26
C TRP A 114 -3.71 -4.57 9.45
N ALA A 115 -3.62 -3.71 8.44
CA ALA A 115 -4.18 -2.36 8.50
C ALA A 115 -5.71 -2.40 8.57
N PHE A 116 -6.35 -3.24 7.76
CA PHE A 116 -7.79 -3.49 7.84
C PHE A 116 -8.17 -4.14 9.16
N GLU A 117 -7.38 -5.09 9.70
CA GLU A 117 -7.63 -5.64 11.03
C GLU A 117 -7.53 -4.57 12.11
N LYS A 118 -6.53 -3.68 12.05
CA LYS A 118 -6.38 -2.53 12.95
C LYS A 118 -7.51 -1.50 12.82
N VAL A 119 -7.94 -1.17 11.60
CA VAL A 119 -9.04 -0.22 11.37
C VAL A 119 -10.39 -0.87 11.69
N LEU A 120 -10.60 -2.15 11.38
CA LEU A 120 -11.82 -2.88 11.76
C LEU A 120 -11.86 -3.21 13.27
N ASP A 121 -10.73 -3.06 13.97
CA ASP A 121 -10.66 -2.91 15.42
C ASP A 121 -11.18 -1.53 15.92
N ILE A 122 -11.88 -0.80 15.04
CA ILE A 122 -12.91 0.17 15.43
C ILE A 122 -13.80 -0.47 16.51
N ARG A 123 -13.81 0.19 17.66
CA ARG A 123 -14.40 -0.26 18.92
C ARG A 123 -15.84 -0.71 18.67
N TYR A 124 -16.25 -1.77 19.36
CA TYR A 124 -17.60 -2.34 19.33
C TYR A 124 -18.74 -1.32 19.18
N ALA A 125 -18.62 -0.14 19.82
CA ALA A 125 -19.56 0.97 19.76
C ALA A 125 -19.80 1.53 18.33
N GLU A 126 -18.74 1.75 17.56
CA GLU A 126 -18.79 2.34 16.22
C GLU A 126 -19.30 1.32 15.18
N ARG A 127 -18.96 0.03 15.37
CA ARG A 127 -19.53 -1.08 14.58
C ARG A 127 -21.04 -1.19 14.73
N LEU A 128 -21.52 -0.96 15.95
CA LEU A 128 -22.95 -0.95 16.29
C LEU A 128 -23.68 0.23 15.64
N GLU A 129 -23.06 1.39 15.53
CA GLU A 129 -23.64 2.55 14.82
C GLU A 129 -23.78 2.29 13.33
N VAL A 130 -22.75 1.74 12.68
CA VAL A 130 -22.82 1.37 11.26
C VAL A 130 -23.87 0.28 11.03
N TYR A 131 -23.94 -0.74 11.88
CA TYR A 131 -24.96 -1.78 11.78
C TYR A 131 -26.38 -1.22 12.00
N ARG A 132 -26.55 -0.32 12.97
CA ARG A 132 -27.83 0.37 13.21
C ARG A 132 -28.24 1.24 12.03
N TYR A 133 -27.29 1.92 11.40
CA TYR A 133 -27.54 2.75 10.22
C TYR A 133 -28.09 1.94 9.04
N TYR A 134 -27.49 0.78 8.74
CA TYR A 134 -27.88 -0.02 7.56
C TYR A 134 -29.07 -0.96 7.80
N TYR A 135 -29.27 -1.45 9.03
CA TYR A 135 -30.27 -2.50 9.30
C TYR A 135 -31.37 -2.08 10.31
N GLY A 136 -31.24 -0.92 10.96
CA GLY A 136 -32.13 -0.47 12.03
C GLY A 136 -31.88 -1.17 13.37
N GLU A 137 -32.29 -0.54 14.47
CA GLU A 137 -31.96 -0.98 15.84
C GLU A 137 -32.38 -2.42 16.16
N GLY A 138 -33.52 -2.86 15.64
CA GLY A 138 -34.06 -4.21 15.88
C GLY A 138 -33.42 -5.33 15.06
N ALA A 139 -32.64 -5.03 14.02
CA ALA A 139 -32.00 -6.06 13.18
C ALA A 139 -30.55 -6.33 13.61
N ALA A 140 -29.85 -5.31 14.11
CA ALA A 140 -28.49 -5.45 14.63
C ALA A 140 -28.40 -6.57 15.68
N MET A 141 -29.31 -6.59 16.67
CA MET A 141 -29.40 -7.63 17.72
C MET A 141 -29.71 -9.04 17.22
N ARG A 142 -30.33 -9.19 16.04
CA ARG A 142 -30.71 -10.51 15.49
C ARG A 142 -29.59 -11.19 14.71
N HIS A 143 -28.70 -10.41 14.10
CA HIS A 143 -27.67 -10.91 13.19
C HIS A 143 -26.28 -11.09 13.80
N SER A 144 -26.06 -10.67 15.05
CA SER A 144 -24.76 -10.78 15.72
C SER A 144 -24.87 -11.57 17.05
N PRO A 145 -24.37 -12.82 17.12
CA PRO A 145 -24.41 -13.65 18.32
C PRO A 145 -23.75 -13.01 19.54
N HIS A 146 -22.68 -12.25 19.33
CA HIS A 146 -21.94 -11.56 20.39
C HIS A 146 -22.72 -10.37 21.00
N LEU A 147 -23.71 -9.80 20.29
CA LEU A 147 -24.60 -8.78 20.85
C LEU A 147 -25.64 -9.37 21.81
N ARG A 148 -26.01 -10.65 21.63
CA ARG A 148 -26.94 -11.35 22.53
C ARG A 148 -26.29 -11.65 23.86
N GLU A 149 -25.07 -12.19 23.86
CA GLU A 149 -24.38 -12.55 25.11
C GLU A 149 -24.17 -11.35 26.03
N ALA A 150 -23.77 -10.20 25.49
CA ALA A 150 -23.56 -8.97 26.27
C ALA A 150 -24.84 -8.42 26.92
N ALA A 151 -26.01 -8.58 26.28
CA ALA A 151 -27.31 -8.16 26.82
C ALA A 151 -27.88 -9.12 27.88
N HIS A 152 -27.50 -10.40 27.82
CA HIS A 152 -27.90 -11.38 28.84
C HIS A 152 -27.09 -11.22 30.14
N THR A 153 -25.86 -10.72 30.09
CA THR A 153 -25.04 -10.46 31.28
C THR A 153 -25.45 -9.25 32.11
N THR A 154 -26.33 -8.38 31.61
CA THR A 154 -26.83 -7.19 32.33
C THR A 154 -28.20 -7.37 32.96
N ILE A 155 -28.81 -8.55 32.86
CA ILE A 155 -30.10 -8.87 33.51
C ILE A 155 -29.89 -10.08 34.42
N THR A 156 -29.25 -9.85 35.55
CA THR A 156 -29.47 -10.65 36.77
C THR A 156 -29.62 -9.65 37.91
N PRO A 157 -30.69 -9.73 38.72
CA PRO A 157 -31.06 -8.69 39.69
C PRO A 157 -30.01 -8.44 40.77
#